data_AF-A0A957MT92-F1
#
_entry.id   AF-A0A957MT92-F1
#
_cell.length_a   1.000
_cell.length_b   1.000
_cell.length_c   1.000
_cell.angle_alpha   90.00
_cell.angle_beta   90.00
_cell.angle_gamma   90.00
#
_symmetry.space_group_name_H-M   'P 1'
#
loop_
_entity.id
_entity.type
_entity.pdbx_description
1 polymer ?
#
loop_
_entity_poly.entity_id
_entity_poly.type
_entity_poly.pdbx_seq_one_letter_code
_entity_poly.pdbx_strand_id
1 'polypeptide(L)'
;MQHSISDRPSQNDYVARRGARPGVLKRAQFFFMIALFVVDIGSVWLGFWAAHALLLRDPDFIIGPFREFLLLPGTYTAVMVVIYFSQRMYQRRRPVTHLDEFFQIIIYNLLALLFTVALLTLFVREFQYHRALILLGAGLTILIDTFG
;
A
#
# COMPACT_ATOMS: atom_id res chain seq x y z
N MET A 1 -55.45 -29.33 25.17
CA MET A 1 -54.27 -28.44 25.21
C MET A 1 -53.02 -29.32 25.12
N GLN A 2 -52.44 -29.46 23.94
CA GLN A 2 -51.14 -30.12 23.73
C GLN A 2 -50.27 -29.13 22.97
N HIS A 3 -49.35 -28.47 23.68
CA HIS A 3 -48.34 -27.62 23.07
C HIS A 3 -47.28 -28.53 22.43
N SER A 4 -47.29 -28.57 21.10
CA SER A 4 -46.28 -29.22 20.27
C SER A 4 -44.91 -28.60 20.52
N ILE A 5 -43.98 -29.38 21.06
CA ILE A 5 -42.55 -29.06 21.08
C ILE A 5 -42.02 -29.36 19.67
N SER A 6 -42.09 -28.39 18.77
CA SER A 6 -41.41 -28.48 17.46
C SER A 6 -41.07 -27.12 16.85
N ASP A 7 -40.64 -26.14 17.65
CA ASP A 7 -39.92 -24.98 17.11
C ASP A 7 -38.41 -25.27 17.10
N ARG A 8 -37.98 -26.11 16.15
CA ARG A 8 -36.57 -26.11 15.75
C ARG A 8 -36.38 -24.95 14.78
N PRO A 9 -35.52 -23.95 15.08
CA PRO A 9 -35.23 -22.89 14.13
C PRO A 9 -34.70 -23.52 12.85
N SER A 10 -35.39 -23.24 11.76
CA SER A 10 -35.07 -23.79 10.46
C SER A 10 -33.63 -23.38 10.11
N GLN A 11 -32.83 -24.32 9.61
CA GLN A 11 -31.42 -24.10 9.24
C GLN A 11 -31.25 -22.94 8.21
N ASN A 12 -32.34 -22.52 7.57
CA ASN A 12 -32.41 -21.36 6.68
C ASN A 12 -32.34 -20.01 7.40
N ASP A 13 -32.71 -19.91 8.68
CA ASP A 13 -32.69 -18.64 9.42
C ASP A 13 -31.27 -18.14 9.71
N TYR A 14 -30.29 -19.05 9.75
CA TYR A 14 -28.88 -18.69 9.88
C TYR A 14 -28.25 -18.16 8.57
N VAL A 15 -28.81 -18.51 7.42
CA VAL A 15 -28.32 -18.06 6.10
C VAL A 15 -28.87 -16.67 5.78
N ALA A 16 -30.13 -16.39 6.11
CA ALA A 16 -30.78 -15.11 5.84
C ALA A 16 -30.15 -13.91 6.60
N ARG A 17 -29.58 -14.13 7.79
CA ARG A 17 -28.94 -13.04 8.58
C ARG A 17 -27.56 -12.59 8.08
N ARG A 18 -26.89 -13.31 7.18
CA ARG A 18 -25.60 -12.87 6.61
C ARG A 18 -25.76 -11.81 5.50
N GLY A 19 -26.96 -11.63 4.96
CA GLY A 19 -27.24 -10.69 3.86
C GLY A 19 -27.66 -9.27 4.29
N ALA A 20 -28.02 -9.07 5.55
CA ALA A 20 -28.60 -7.81 6.04
C ALA A 20 -27.60 -7.01 6.89
N ARG A 21 -26.59 -6.40 6.23
CA ARG A 21 -25.99 -5.15 6.73
C ARG A 21 -26.06 -4.10 5.62
N PRO A 22 -26.95 -3.09 5.76
CA PRO A 22 -27.34 -2.20 4.68
C PRO A 22 -26.20 -1.25 4.27
N GLY A 23 -26.27 -0.77 3.02
CA GLY A 23 -25.25 -0.12 2.20
C GLY A 23 -24.49 1.11 2.73
N VAL A 24 -24.59 1.46 4.01
CA VAL A 24 -23.82 2.56 4.65
C VAL A 24 -22.32 2.22 4.73
N LEU A 25 -21.99 0.94 4.90
CA LEU A 25 -20.61 0.45 4.94
C LEU A 25 -19.85 0.70 3.63
N LYS A 26 -20.50 0.71 2.46
CA LYS A 26 -19.81 0.87 1.17
C LYS A 26 -19.19 2.26 1.02
N ARG A 27 -19.88 3.32 1.45
CA ARG A 27 -19.38 4.70 1.37
C ARG A 27 -18.25 4.93 2.38
N ALA A 28 -18.45 4.52 3.63
CA ALA A 28 -17.41 4.63 4.66
C ALA A 28 -16.16 3.79 4.31
N GLN A 29 -16.34 2.59 3.75
CA GLN A 29 -15.23 1.76 3.27
C GLN A 29 -14.49 2.41 2.09
N PHE A 30 -15.22 3.10 1.20
CA PHE A 30 -14.61 3.84 0.10
C PHE A 30 -13.78 5.03 0.60
N PHE A 31 -14.29 5.83 1.54
CA PHE A 31 -13.53 6.91 2.15
C PHE A 31 -12.30 6.40 2.91
N PHE A 32 -12.41 5.28 3.60
CA PHE A 32 -11.27 4.64 4.26
C PHE A 32 -10.21 4.15 3.27
N MET A 33 -10.64 3.53 2.16
CA MET A 33 -9.75 3.14 1.06
C MET A 33 -9.03 4.37 0.47
N ILE A 34 -9.75 5.47 0.23
CA ILE A 34 -9.13 6.72 -0.25
C ILE A 34 -8.14 7.26 0.77
N ALA A 35 -8.49 7.27 2.06
CA ALA A 35 -7.60 7.76 3.10
C ALA A 35 -6.30 6.94 3.14
N LEU A 36 -6.39 5.61 3.14
CA LEU A 36 -5.22 4.72 3.05
C LEU A 36 -4.41 4.98 1.78
N PHE A 37 -5.07 5.08 0.63
CA PHE A 37 -4.40 5.39 -0.63
C PHE A 37 -3.64 6.73 -0.60
N VAL A 38 -4.23 7.78 0.00
CA VAL A 38 -3.56 9.08 0.15
C VAL A 38 -2.40 8.99 1.13
N VAL A 39 -2.54 8.25 2.23
CA VAL A 39 -1.46 8.01 3.19
C VAL A 39 -0.30 7.29 2.51
N ASP A 40 -0.55 6.20 1.78
CA ASP A 40 0.46 5.46 1.03
C ASP A 40 1.22 6.34 0.02
N ILE A 41 0.51 7.19 -0.73
CA ILE A 41 1.16 8.18 -1.60
C ILE A 41 2.05 9.10 -0.74
N GLY A 42 1.50 9.64 0.34
CA GLY A 42 2.25 10.45 1.29
C GLY A 42 3.53 9.76 1.78
N SER A 43 3.44 8.48 2.16
CA SER A 43 4.56 7.66 2.63
C SER A 43 5.65 7.53 1.58
N VAL A 44 5.31 7.22 0.33
CA VAL A 44 6.28 7.13 -0.77
C VAL A 44 6.98 8.46 -0.96
N TRP A 45 6.21 9.54 -1.11
CA TRP A 45 6.76 10.86 -1.40
C TRP A 45 7.62 11.38 -0.25
N LEU A 46 7.19 11.16 0.99
CA LEU A 46 7.95 11.51 2.19
C LEU A 46 9.21 10.66 2.31
N GLY A 47 9.14 9.36 2.03
CA GLY A 47 10.28 8.44 2.05
C GLY A 47 11.35 8.82 1.03
N PHE A 48 10.95 9.14 -0.20
CA PHE A 48 11.87 9.59 -1.25
C PHE A 48 12.44 10.98 -0.98
N TRP A 49 11.64 11.89 -0.44
CA TRP A 49 12.13 13.21 -0.04
C TRP A 49 13.13 13.11 1.11
N ALA A 50 12.85 12.28 2.12
CA ALA A 50 13.75 12.02 3.23
C ALA A 50 15.04 11.33 2.76
N ALA A 51 14.96 10.36 1.84
CA ALA A 51 16.13 9.73 1.23
C ALA A 51 17.02 10.75 0.50
N HIS A 52 16.41 11.65 -0.27
CA HIS A 52 17.12 12.74 -0.94
C HIS A 52 17.78 13.69 0.05
N ALA A 53 17.07 14.09 1.11
CA ALA A 53 17.59 14.95 2.17
C ALA A 53 18.75 14.30 2.95
N LEU A 54 18.74 12.97 3.13
CA LEU A 54 19.84 12.24 3.74
C LEU A 54 21.07 12.20 2.82
N LEU A 55 20.88 11.92 1.53
CA LEU A 55 21.99 11.88 0.56
C LEU A 55 22.62 13.25 0.34
N LEU A 56 21.83 14.33 0.39
CA LEU A 56 22.35 15.71 0.31
C LEU A 56 23.28 16.08 1.48
N ARG A 57 23.16 15.41 2.62
CA ARG A 57 24.02 15.66 3.80
C ARG A 57 25.36 14.94 3.70
N ASP A 58 25.47 13.96 2.81
CA ASP A 58 26.66 13.14 2.65
C ASP A 58 27.58 13.80 1.61
N PRO A 59 28.82 14.20 1.99
CA PRO A 59 29.74 14.87 1.08
C PRO A 59 30.22 13.99 -0.09
N ASP A 60 30.07 12.66 0.02
CA ASP A 60 30.48 11.73 -1.03
C ASP A 60 29.43 11.60 -2.16
N PHE A 61 28.23 12.17 -1.97
CA PHE A 61 27.13 12.07 -2.93
C PHE A 61 26.85 13.42 -3.62
N ILE A 62 27.13 13.48 -4.91
CA ILE A 62 26.75 14.61 -5.77
C ILE A 62 25.36 14.31 -6.35
N ILE A 63 24.32 14.95 -5.81
CA ILE A 63 22.94 14.76 -6.25
C ILE A 63 22.28 16.12 -6.59
N GLY A 64 21.55 16.16 -7.70
CA GLY A 64 20.81 17.35 -8.14
C GLY A 64 19.60 17.70 -7.25
N PRO A 65 18.87 18.76 -7.58
CA PRO A 65 17.62 19.10 -6.91
C PRO A 65 16.58 17.98 -7.02
N PHE A 66 15.75 17.80 -5.98
CA PHE A 66 14.75 16.73 -5.93
C PHE A 66 13.79 16.71 -7.13
N ARG A 67 13.55 17.87 -7.74
CA ARG A 67 12.67 18.02 -8.92
C ARG A 67 13.13 17.21 -10.14
N GLU A 68 14.43 16.98 -10.27
CA GLU A 68 14.98 16.15 -11.36
C GLU A 68 14.61 14.68 -11.18
N PHE A 69 14.34 14.26 -9.94
CA PHE A 69 14.09 12.87 -9.61
C PHE A 69 12.59 12.54 -9.47
N LEU A 70 11.66 13.47 -9.72
CA LEU A 70 10.21 13.29 -9.52
C LEU A 70 9.62 12.10 -10.28
N LEU A 71 10.23 11.73 -11.41
CA LEU A 71 9.80 10.57 -12.18
C LEU A 71 9.97 9.26 -11.39
N LEU A 72 10.95 9.19 -10.49
CA LEU A 72 11.26 8.01 -9.71
C LEU A 72 10.22 7.71 -8.60
N PRO A 73 9.91 8.62 -7.64
CA PRO A 73 8.80 8.41 -6.73
C PRO A 73 7.47 8.32 -7.48
N GLY A 74 7.28 9.06 -8.58
CA GLY A 74 6.06 9.00 -9.39
C GLY A 74 5.80 7.62 -10.00
N THR A 75 6.81 7.01 -10.61
CA THR A 75 6.71 5.63 -11.14
C THR A 75 6.57 4.61 -10.02
N TYR A 76 7.30 4.78 -8.93
CA TYR A 76 7.18 3.93 -7.74
C TYR A 76 5.76 3.94 -7.17
N THR A 77 5.17 5.13 -6.98
CA THR A 77 3.79 5.28 -6.52
C THR A 77 2.82 4.57 -7.47
N ALA A 78 2.95 4.76 -8.79
CA ALA A 78 2.04 4.14 -9.75
C ALA A 78 2.08 2.61 -9.68
N VAL A 79 3.28 2.03 -9.60
CA VAL A 79 3.47 0.59 -9.47
C VAL A 79 2.93 0.08 -8.14
N MET A 80 3.27 0.73 -7.03
CA MET A 80 2.83 0.36 -5.69
C MET A 80 1.31 0.36 -5.59
N VAL A 81 0.65 1.39 -6.09
CA VAL A 81 -0.81 1.49 -6.14
C VAL A 81 -1.43 0.32 -6.90
N VAL A 82 -0.88 -0.03 -8.08
CA VAL A 82 -1.38 -1.17 -8.86
C VAL A 82 -1.23 -2.47 -8.07
N ILE A 83 -0.09 -2.69 -7.41
CA ILE A 83 0.14 -3.87 -6.58
C ILE A 83 -0.82 -3.91 -5.41
N TYR A 84 -0.88 -2.85 -4.61
CA TYR A 84 -1.71 -2.78 -3.41
C TYR A 84 -3.19 -2.94 -3.76
N PHE A 85 -3.66 -2.29 -4.82
CA PHE A 85 -5.02 -2.45 -5.31
C PHE A 85 -5.31 -3.89 -5.75
N SER A 86 -4.41 -4.50 -6.53
CA SER A 86 -4.54 -5.88 -7.02
C SER A 86 -4.56 -6.90 -5.88
N GLN A 87 -3.74 -6.68 -4.85
CA GLN A 87 -3.65 -7.50 -3.64
C GLN A 87 -4.73 -7.16 -2.61
N ARG A 88 -5.68 -6.29 -2.97
CA ARG A 88 -6.77 -5.82 -2.09
C ARG A 88 -6.24 -5.24 -0.77
N MET A 89 -5.02 -4.68 -0.80
CA MET A 89 -4.49 -3.60 0.04
C MET A 89 -5.46 -3.05 1.08
N TYR A 90 -6.35 -2.28 0.48
CA TYR A 90 -7.27 -1.32 1.08
C TYR A 90 -8.57 -1.90 1.64
N GLN A 91 -8.68 -3.22 1.79
CA GLN A 91 -9.89 -3.86 2.31
C GLN A 91 -9.81 -4.12 3.82
N ARG A 92 -10.81 -3.61 4.56
CA ARG A 92 -10.90 -3.62 6.04
C ARG A 92 -10.95 -5.01 6.70
N ARG A 93 -11.21 -6.09 5.98
CA ARG A 93 -11.41 -7.43 6.57
C ARG A 93 -10.24 -8.35 6.26
N ARG A 94 -9.10 -8.08 6.90
CA ARG A 94 -7.97 -8.99 6.93
C ARG A 94 -7.97 -9.67 8.31
N PRO A 95 -8.36 -10.95 8.43
CA PRO A 95 -8.08 -11.74 9.62
C PRO A 95 -6.61 -12.16 9.58
N VAL A 96 -5.72 -11.18 9.52
CA VAL A 96 -4.30 -11.36 9.26
C VAL A 96 -3.55 -10.84 10.48
N THR A 97 -2.62 -11.64 10.99
CA THR A 97 -1.78 -11.28 12.13
C THR A 97 -0.89 -10.09 11.75
N HIS A 98 -0.62 -9.15 12.66
CA HIS A 98 0.23 -7.98 12.39
C HIS A 98 1.61 -8.33 11.79
N LEU A 99 2.17 -9.50 12.14
CA LEU A 99 3.42 -9.98 11.53
C LEU A 99 3.27 -10.30 10.04
N ASP A 100 2.16 -10.92 9.63
CA ASP A 100 1.94 -11.27 8.22
C ASP A 100 1.66 -10.01 7.38
N GLU A 101 1.00 -9.00 7.96
CA GLU A 101 0.84 -7.69 7.34
C GLU A 101 2.20 -7.00 7.08
N PHE A 102 3.11 -7.02 8.05
CA PHE A 102 4.48 -6.51 7.88
C PHE A 102 5.24 -7.20 6.75
N PHE A 103 5.18 -8.55 6.67
CA PHE A 103 5.84 -9.28 5.58
C PHE A 103 5.22 -8.94 4.22
N GLN A 104 3.90 -8.79 4.14
CA GLN A 104 3.24 -8.41 2.89
C GLN A 104 3.64 -7.00 2.44
N ILE A 105 3.73 -6.04 3.36
CA ILE A 105 4.21 -4.67 3.07
C ILE A 105 5.62 -4.72 2.49
N ILE A 106 6.54 -5.46 3.12
CA ILE A 106 7.92 -5.61 2.62
C ILE A 106 7.92 -6.23 1.23
N ILE A 107 7.25 -7.37 1.04
CA ILE A 107 7.24 -8.08 -0.23
C ILE A 107 6.69 -7.19 -1.35
N TYR A 108 5.59 -6.47 -1.10
CA TYR A 108 4.97 -5.62 -2.10
C TYR A 108 5.79 -4.38 -2.40
N ASN A 109 6.45 -3.76 -1.41
CA ASN A 109 7.40 -2.67 -1.65
C ASN A 109 8.63 -3.13 -2.43
N LEU A 110 9.14 -4.33 -2.18
CA LEU A 110 10.25 -4.90 -2.94
C LEU A 110 9.83 -5.22 -4.38
N LEU A 111 8.62 -5.76 -4.59
CA LEU A 111 8.08 -5.91 -5.93
C LEU A 111 7.93 -4.55 -6.61
N ALA A 112 7.40 -3.54 -5.91
CA ALA A 112 7.24 -2.20 -6.45
C ALA A 112 8.59 -1.60 -6.87
N LEU A 113 9.63 -1.77 -6.04
CA LEU A 113 11.01 -1.41 -6.34
C LEU A 113 11.49 -2.07 -7.63
N LEU A 114 11.40 -3.41 -7.72
CA LEU A 114 11.90 -4.17 -8.87
C LEU A 114 11.18 -3.78 -10.16
N PHE A 115 9.85 -3.65 -10.12
CA PHE A 115 9.07 -3.19 -11.26
C PHE A 115 9.41 -1.75 -11.64
N THR A 116 9.59 -0.86 -10.68
CA THR A 116 9.99 0.53 -10.94
C THR A 116 11.33 0.60 -11.66
N VAL A 117 12.34 -0.13 -11.15
CA VAL A 117 13.65 -0.23 -11.79
C VAL A 117 13.52 -0.79 -13.20
N ALA A 118 12.76 -1.87 -13.38
CA ALA A 118 12.55 -2.49 -14.68
C ALA A 118 11.88 -1.54 -15.68
N LEU A 119 10.81 -0.85 -15.27
CA LEU A 119 10.08 0.10 -16.10
C LEU A 119 10.95 1.30 -16.48
N LEU A 120 11.66 1.90 -15.53
CA LEU A 120 12.57 3.01 -15.81
C LEU A 120 13.70 2.59 -16.75
N THR A 121 14.28 1.41 -16.52
CA THR A 121 15.37 0.89 -17.39
C THR A 121 14.88 0.61 -18.81
N LEU A 122 13.67 0.08 -18.96
CA LEU A 122 13.11 -0.30 -20.25
C LEU A 122 12.56 0.88 -21.05
N PHE A 123 11.82 1.79 -20.40
CA PHE A 123 11.09 2.86 -21.06
C PHE A 123 11.75 4.24 -20.97
N VAL A 124 12.62 4.46 -19.98
CA VAL A 124 13.23 5.77 -19.69
C VAL A 124 14.74 5.63 -19.51
N ARG A 125 15.40 5.02 -20.49
CA ARG A 125 16.82 4.63 -20.42
C ARG A 125 17.78 5.78 -20.09
N GLU A 126 17.45 7.00 -20.50
CA GLU A 126 18.27 8.19 -20.26
C GLU A 126 18.14 8.74 -18.82
N PHE A 127 17.14 8.31 -18.07
CA PHE A 127 16.91 8.76 -16.71
C PHE A 127 17.94 8.15 -15.75
N GLN A 128 18.94 8.95 -15.41
CA GLN A 128 19.98 8.58 -14.45
C GLN A 128 19.56 8.96 -13.04
N TYR A 129 19.60 7.98 -12.14
CA TYR A 129 19.38 8.20 -10.71
C TYR A 129 20.40 7.41 -9.91
N HIS A 130 20.70 7.89 -8.71
CA HIS A 130 21.66 7.21 -7.85
C HIS A 130 21.01 5.97 -7.20
N ARG A 131 21.68 4.82 -7.22
CA ARG A 131 21.13 3.55 -6.70
C ARG A 131 20.79 3.64 -5.21
N ALA A 132 21.57 4.39 -4.44
CA ALA A 132 21.27 4.64 -3.03
C ALA A 132 19.93 5.37 -2.84
N LEU A 133 19.55 6.28 -3.75
CA LEU A 133 18.28 7.03 -3.63
C LEU A 133 17.08 6.09 -3.70
N ILE A 134 17.09 5.13 -4.64
CA ILE A 134 15.97 4.19 -4.77
C ILE A 134 15.92 3.19 -3.61
N LEU A 135 17.08 2.71 -3.14
CA LEU A 135 17.16 1.77 -2.02
C LEU A 135 16.73 2.43 -0.70
N LEU A 136 17.21 3.65 -0.43
CA LEU A 136 16.84 4.42 0.76
C LEU A 136 15.38 4.86 0.68
N GLY A 137 14.90 5.32 -0.48
CA GLY A 137 13.52 5.72 -0.68
C GLY A 137 12.54 4.57 -0.42
N ALA A 138 12.81 3.38 -0.97
CA ALA A 138 11.99 2.19 -0.72
C ALA A 138 12.08 1.73 0.75
N GLY A 139 13.28 1.71 1.33
CA GLY A 139 13.47 1.34 2.74
C GLY A 139 12.73 2.27 3.71
N LEU A 140 12.79 3.58 3.47
CA LEU A 140 12.04 4.57 4.25
C LEU A 140 10.54 4.46 4.02
N THR A 141 10.09 4.16 2.79
CA THR A 141 8.66 3.92 2.51
C THR A 141 8.14 2.74 3.33
N ILE A 142 8.86 1.60 3.33
CA ILE A 142 8.51 0.43 4.15
C ILE A 142 8.41 0.82 5.64
N LEU A 143 9.38 1.60 6.12
CA LEU A 143 9.41 2.03 7.52
C LEU A 143 8.18 2.88 7.84
N ILE A 144 7.86 3.86 7.00
CA ILE A 144 6.70 4.73 7.19
C ILE A 144 5.39 3.94 7.10
N ASP A 145 5.22 3.08 6.10
CA ASP A 145 4.02 2.22 5.93
C ASP A 145 3.82 1.24 7.08
N THR A 146 4.90 0.84 7.76
CA THR A 146 4.80 -0.07 8.92
C THR A 146 4.31 0.65 10.18
N PHE A 147 4.61 1.95 10.33
CA PHE A 147 4.31 2.73 11.54
C PHE A 147 3.10 3.68 11.39
N GLY A 148 2.72 4.05 10.17
CA GLY A 148 1.60 4.95 9.85
C GLY A 148 0.25 4.25 9.81
#